data_AF-A0A644YEK9-F1
#
_entry.id   AF-A0A644YEK9-F1
#
_cell.length_a   1.000
_cell.length_b   1.000
_cell.length_c   1.000
_cell.angle_alpha   90.00
_cell.angle_beta   90.00
_cell.angle_gamma   90.00
#
_symmetry.space_group_name_H-M   'P 1'
#
loop_
_entity.id
_entity.type
_entity.pdbx_description
1 polymer ?
#
loop_
_entity_poly.entity_id
_entity_poly.type
_entity_poly.pdbx_seq_one_letter_code
_entity_poly.pdbx_strand_id
1 'polypeptide(L)'
;MGKLIMFIMKVFAEIVILMICIGLVFIIYKANQPMAVPEAPEGMTYFEFMRDRIDAAKTVEPSRCGWGMMLSLVTLGPIYSVVYTAVAINPDSTLAMGIAPDPDIPKGVEGARWYDVPGIWWGVVERLSWTMLGKPASVGCQFRAVR
;
A
#
# COMPACT_ATOMS: atom_id res chain seq x y z
N MET A 1 -23.91 17.06 -32.00
CA MET A 1 -23.10 15.92 -31.49
C MET A 1 -21.78 16.36 -30.85
N GLY A 2 -20.91 17.15 -31.50
CA GLY A 2 -19.59 17.52 -30.93
C GLY A 2 -19.62 18.22 -29.56
N LYS A 3 -20.55 19.16 -29.33
CA LYS A 3 -20.70 19.83 -28.03
C LYS A 3 -21.14 18.90 -26.89
N LEU A 4 -21.96 17.90 -27.19
CA LEU A 4 -22.39 16.89 -26.21
C LEU A 4 -21.24 15.96 -25.83
N ILE A 5 -20.44 15.51 -26.81
CA ILE A 5 -19.28 14.67 -26.57
C ILE A 5 -18.22 15.42 -25.74
N MET A 6 -17.92 16.67 -26.08
CA MET A 6 -16.98 17.50 -25.30
C MET A 6 -17.48 17.73 -23.87
N PHE A 7 -18.79 17.93 -23.69
CA PHE A 7 -19.39 18.06 -22.36
C PHE A 7 -19.25 16.78 -21.54
N ILE A 8 -19.57 15.61 -22.12
CA ILE A 8 -19.41 14.30 -21.47
C ILE A 8 -17.95 14.06 -21.07
N MET A 9 -17.00 14.31 -21.98
CA MET A 9 -15.57 14.14 -21.68
C MET A 9 -15.10 15.06 -20.56
N LYS A 10 -15.57 16.31 -20.54
CA LYS A 10 -15.24 17.26 -19.47
C LYS A 10 -15.79 16.78 -18.13
N VAL A 11 -17.07 16.37 -18.08
CA VAL A 11 -17.68 15.83 -16.85
C VAL A 11 -16.92 14.59 -16.37
N PHE A 12 -16.56 13.67 -17.26
CA PHE A 12 -15.78 12.49 -16.91
C PHE A 12 -14.41 12.85 -16.33
N ALA A 13 -13.69 13.80 -16.95
CA ALA A 13 -12.40 14.26 -16.46
C ALA A 13 -12.50 14.88 -15.05
N GLU A 14 -13.50 15.74 -14.81
CA GLU A 14 -13.74 16.34 -13.49
C GLU A 14 -14.05 15.28 -12.43
N ILE A 15 -14.85 14.25 -12.77
CA ILE A 15 -15.14 13.13 -11.86
C ILE A 15 -13.86 12.35 -11.52
N VAL A 16 -13.02 12.06 -12.51
CA VAL A 16 -11.75 11.35 -12.28
C VAL A 16 -10.82 12.17 -11.38
N ILE A 17 -10.70 13.47 -11.63
CA ILE A 17 -9.89 14.38 -10.79
C ILE A 17 -10.42 14.39 -9.36
N LEU A 18 -11.74 14.52 -9.18
CA LEU A 18 -12.36 14.51 -7.86
C LEU A 18 -12.10 13.19 -7.12
N MET A 19 -12.20 12.05 -7.79
CA MET A 19 -11.91 10.73 -7.20
C MET A 19 -10.45 10.61 -6.76
N ILE A 20 -9.50 11.12 -7.55
CA ILE A 20 -8.08 11.17 -7.17
C ILE A 20 -7.89 12.04 -5.93
N CYS A 21 -8.47 13.24 -5.90
CA CYS A 21 -8.39 14.15 -4.75
C CYS A 21 -8.95 13.50 -3.47
N ILE A 22 -10.10 12.83 -3.55
CA ILE A 22 -10.69 12.10 -2.43
C ILE A 22 -9.76 10.98 -1.96
N GLY A 23 -9.18 10.22 -2.89
CA GLY A 23 -8.19 9.18 -2.59
C GLY A 23 -6.95 9.72 -1.87
N LEU A 24 -6.41 10.86 -2.32
CA LEU A 24 -5.28 11.52 -1.67
C LEU A 24 -5.62 11.97 -0.24
N VAL A 25 -6.80 12.57 -0.04
CA VAL A 25 -7.27 12.96 1.29
C VAL A 25 -7.41 11.75 2.20
N PHE A 26 -7.98 10.64 1.69
CA PHE A 26 -8.07 9.39 2.43
C PHE A 26 -6.70 8.84 2.83
N ILE A 27 -5.74 8.81 1.90
CA ILE A 27 -4.36 8.38 2.17
C ILE A 27 -3.71 9.27 3.23
N ILE A 28 -3.82 10.60 3.11
CA ILE A 28 -3.25 11.53 4.09
C ILE A 28 -3.89 11.31 5.46
N TYR A 29 -5.22 11.16 5.52
CA TYR A 29 -5.93 10.89 6.77
C TYR A 29 -5.46 9.59 7.42
N LYS A 30 -5.41 8.49 6.66
CA LYS A 30 -4.99 7.18 7.15
C LYS A 30 -3.50 7.13 7.50
N ALA A 31 -2.64 7.79 6.73
CA ALA A 31 -1.20 7.80 6.95
C ALA A 31 -0.76 8.56 8.22
N ASN A 32 -1.63 9.42 8.76
CA ASN A 32 -1.43 10.10 10.04
C ASN A 32 -2.08 9.36 11.22
N GLN A 33 -2.75 8.22 11.00
CA GLN A 33 -3.21 7.35 12.08
C GLN A 33 -2.13 6.33 12.45
N PRO A 34 -2.17 5.78 13.67
CA PRO A 34 -1.33 4.64 14.03
C PRO A 34 -1.52 3.49 13.03
N MET A 35 -0.41 2.88 12.62
CA MET A 35 -0.43 1.74 11.71
C MET A 35 -1.15 0.55 12.35
N ALA A 36 -1.84 -0.25 11.54
CA ALA A 36 -2.53 -1.46 11.98
C ALA A 36 -1.62 -2.70 12.03
N VAL A 37 -0.31 -2.52 11.79
CA VAL A 37 0.68 -3.60 11.81
C VAL A 37 1.07 -3.91 13.26
N PRO A 38 0.81 -5.14 13.77
CA PRO A 38 1.05 -5.48 15.18
C PRO A 38 2.51 -5.34 15.63
N GLU A 39 3.46 -5.54 14.72
CA GLU A 39 4.90 -5.46 15.00
C GLU A 39 5.47 -4.04 14.92
N ALA A 40 4.67 -3.06 14.46
CA ALA A 40 5.08 -1.67 14.43
C ALA A 40 5.12 -1.08 15.85
N PRO A 41 6.04 -0.15 16.15
CA PRO A 41 6.04 0.55 17.44
C PRO A 41 4.69 1.18 17.75
N GLU A 42 4.27 1.10 19.01
CA GLU A 42 2.96 1.58 19.44
C GLU A 42 2.78 3.07 19.09
N GLY A 43 1.69 3.39 18.42
CA GLY A 43 1.37 4.77 18.01
C GLY A 43 2.11 5.27 16.78
N MET A 44 3.05 4.52 16.21
CA MET A 44 3.77 4.93 15.00
C MET A 44 2.82 5.07 13.81
N THR A 45 2.84 6.24 13.18
CA THR A 45 2.08 6.51 11.96
C THR A 45 2.82 6.02 10.72
N TYR A 46 2.09 5.79 9.62
CA TYR A 46 2.73 5.38 8.36
C TYR A 46 3.74 6.40 7.84
N PHE A 47 3.48 7.71 8.03
CA PHE A 47 4.45 8.72 7.62
C PHE A 47 5.71 8.73 8.48
N GLU A 48 5.61 8.49 9.78
CA GLU A 48 6.79 8.33 10.64
C GLU A 48 7.59 7.11 10.24
N PHE A 49 6.92 5.97 10.03
CA PHE A 49 7.54 4.76 9.50
C PHE A 49 8.30 5.05 8.20
N MET A 50 7.65 5.63 7.19
CA MET A 50 8.31 5.91 5.91
C MET A 50 9.48 6.88 6.03
N ARG A 51 9.40 7.90 6.90
CA ARG A 51 10.54 8.80 7.18
C ARG A 51 11.70 8.04 7.80
N ASP A 52 11.43 7.20 8.78
CA ASP A 52 12.44 6.37 9.44
C ASP A 52 13.09 5.38 8.46
N ARG A 53 12.32 4.78 7.55
CA ARG A 53 12.84 3.90 6.50
C ARG A 53 13.68 4.63 5.46
N ILE A 54 13.30 5.86 5.06
CA ILE A 54 14.12 6.71 4.18
C ILE A 54 15.45 7.06 4.84
N ASP A 55 15.44 7.36 6.14
CA ASP A 55 16.66 7.62 6.90
C ASP A 55 17.54 6.36 6.97
N ALA A 56 16.96 5.21 7.31
CA ALA A 56 17.66 3.92 7.31
C ALA A 56 18.30 3.61 5.95
N ALA A 57 17.58 3.82 4.83
CA ALA A 57 18.07 3.58 3.48
C ALA A 57 19.33 4.40 3.12
N LYS A 58 19.52 5.58 3.73
CA LYS A 58 20.72 6.40 3.52
C LYS A 58 21.94 5.85 4.26
N THR A 59 21.71 5.13 5.35
CA THR A 59 22.77 4.62 6.23
C THR A 59 23.21 3.20 5.90
N VAL A 60 22.43 2.47 5.09
CA VAL A 60 22.75 1.10 4.68
C VAL A 60 23.85 1.10 3.63
N GLU A 61 24.88 0.28 3.87
CA GLU A 61 25.93 0.00 2.89
C GLU A 61 25.73 -1.38 2.24
N PRO A 62 25.81 -1.48 0.90
CA PRO A 62 25.95 -0.38 -0.06
C PRO A 62 24.65 0.42 -0.23
N SER A 63 24.74 1.73 -0.46
CA SER A 63 23.55 2.63 -0.57
C SER A 63 22.54 2.21 -1.64
N ARG A 64 23.02 1.63 -2.74
CA ARG A 64 22.18 1.07 -3.82
C ARG A 64 21.20 0.01 -3.32
N CYS A 65 21.58 -0.72 -2.29
CA CYS A 65 20.75 -1.75 -1.68
C CYS A 65 19.56 -1.11 -0.96
N GLY A 66 19.82 -0.10 -0.13
CA GLY A 66 18.78 0.66 0.58
C GLY A 66 17.76 1.31 -0.35
N TRP A 67 18.27 2.08 -1.31
CA TRP A 67 17.42 2.73 -2.31
C TRP A 67 16.72 1.75 -3.26
N GLY A 68 17.35 0.60 -3.55
CA GLY A 68 16.76 -0.47 -4.34
C GLY A 68 15.48 -1.00 -3.70
N MET A 69 15.49 -1.27 -2.40
CA MET A 69 14.30 -1.72 -1.68
C MET A 69 13.19 -0.66 -1.67
N MET A 70 13.54 0.62 -1.45
CA MET A 70 12.57 1.72 -1.52
C MET A 70 11.92 1.81 -2.91
N LEU A 71 12.72 1.67 -3.97
CA LEU A 71 12.22 1.70 -5.35
C LEU A 71 11.32 0.49 -5.63
N SER A 72 11.70 -0.70 -5.15
CA SER A 72 10.85 -1.89 -5.23
C SER A 72 9.49 -1.67 -4.56
N LEU A 73 9.45 -1.04 -3.39
CA LEU A 73 8.18 -0.72 -2.74
C LEU A 73 7.34 0.26 -3.57
N VAL A 74 7.93 1.33 -4.09
CA VAL A 74 7.19 2.34 -4.88
C VAL A 74 6.65 1.75 -6.19
N THR A 75 7.40 0.83 -6.79
CA THR A 75 7.02 0.22 -8.08
C THR A 75 6.04 -0.93 -7.92
N LEU A 76 6.26 -1.82 -6.95
CA LEU A 76 5.46 -3.03 -6.76
C LEU A 76 4.32 -2.83 -5.77
N GLY A 77 4.51 -2.01 -4.73
CA GLY A 77 3.51 -1.77 -3.67
C GLY A 77 2.13 -1.38 -4.20
N PRO A 78 1.98 -0.44 -5.15
CA PRO A 78 0.69 -0.11 -5.74
C PRO A 78 0.01 -1.30 -6.42
N ILE A 79 0.76 -2.14 -7.12
CA ILE A 79 0.21 -3.30 -7.84
C ILE A 79 -0.20 -4.39 -6.85
N TYR A 80 0.73 -4.77 -5.97
CA TYR A 80 0.50 -5.84 -4.99
C TYR A 80 -0.61 -5.46 -4.01
N SER A 81 -0.72 -4.21 -3.58
CA SER A 81 -1.80 -3.78 -2.69
C SER A 81 -3.19 -3.97 -3.30
N VAL A 82 -3.35 -3.69 -4.61
CA VAL A 82 -4.60 -3.92 -5.32
C VAL A 82 -4.87 -5.41 -5.50
N VAL A 83 -3.87 -6.18 -5.95
CA VAL A 83 -4.01 -7.63 -6.18
C VAL A 83 -4.35 -8.35 -4.88
N TYR A 84 -3.62 -8.09 -3.79
CA TYR A 84 -3.83 -8.75 -2.51
C TYR A 84 -5.17 -8.38 -1.90
N THR A 85 -5.61 -7.13 -2.04
CA THR A 85 -6.96 -6.72 -1.63
C THR A 85 -8.03 -7.45 -2.45
N ALA A 86 -7.88 -7.53 -3.78
CA ALA A 86 -8.84 -8.18 -4.66
C ALA A 86 -8.98 -9.67 -4.38
N VAL A 87 -7.85 -10.35 -4.14
CA VAL A 87 -7.79 -11.77 -3.77
C VAL A 87 -8.41 -11.99 -2.38
N ALA A 88 -8.11 -11.13 -1.41
CA ALA A 88 -8.63 -11.28 -0.05
C ALA A 88 -10.17 -11.16 0.02
N ILE A 89 -10.76 -10.23 -0.72
CA ILE A 89 -12.22 -10.05 -0.72
C ILE A 89 -12.94 -11.04 -1.65
N ASN A 90 -12.24 -11.62 -2.64
CA ASN A 90 -12.75 -12.64 -3.58
C ASN A 90 -11.81 -13.87 -3.63
N PRO A 91 -11.75 -14.68 -2.57
CA PRO A 91 -10.80 -15.79 -2.48
C PRO A 91 -11.04 -16.92 -3.50
N ASP A 92 -12.27 -17.04 -4.02
CA ASP A 92 -12.64 -18.06 -5.02
C ASP A 92 -12.47 -17.57 -6.47
N SER A 93 -11.93 -16.38 -6.68
CA SER A 93 -11.74 -15.81 -8.02
C SER A 93 -10.62 -16.51 -8.80
N THR A 94 -10.67 -16.44 -10.13
CA THR A 94 -9.60 -16.96 -11.00
C THR A 94 -8.25 -16.29 -10.73
N LEU A 95 -8.25 -15.03 -10.30
CA LEU A 95 -7.06 -14.31 -9.86
C LEU A 95 -6.46 -14.96 -8.61
N ALA A 96 -7.28 -15.31 -7.62
CA ALA A 96 -6.83 -15.97 -6.39
C ALA A 96 -6.19 -17.34 -6.66
N MET A 97 -6.69 -18.09 -7.64
CA MET A 97 -6.13 -19.39 -8.03
C MET A 97 -4.70 -19.29 -8.59
N GLY A 98 -4.33 -18.16 -9.18
CA GLY A 98 -3.01 -17.93 -9.77
C GLY A 98 -1.98 -17.30 -8.82
N ILE A 99 -2.39 -16.92 -7.61
CA ILE A 99 -1.53 -16.23 -6.64
C ILE A 99 -1.09 -17.21 -5.55
N ALA A 100 0.21 -17.22 -5.26
CA ALA A 100 0.75 -18.03 -4.17
C ALA A 100 0.23 -17.50 -2.81
N PRO A 101 0.00 -18.38 -1.82
CA PRO A 101 -0.35 -17.94 -0.47
C PRO A 101 0.74 -17.03 0.11
N ASP A 102 0.34 -15.84 0.56
CA ASP A 102 1.24 -14.84 1.15
C ASP A 102 0.64 -14.34 2.48
N PRO A 103 1.43 -14.22 3.57
CA PRO A 103 0.95 -13.74 4.86
C PRO A 103 0.43 -12.30 4.84
N ASP A 104 0.83 -11.48 3.87
CA ASP A 104 0.37 -10.10 3.72
C ASP A 104 -1.03 -10.01 3.08
N ILE A 105 -1.57 -11.12 2.55
CA ILE A 105 -2.97 -11.21 2.09
C ILE A 105 -3.88 -11.37 3.32
N PRO A 106 -4.78 -10.40 3.61
CA PRO A 106 -5.65 -10.46 4.78
C PRO A 106 -6.69 -11.58 4.63
N LYS A 107 -7.07 -12.18 5.77
CA LYS A 107 -8.07 -13.26 5.86
C LYS A 107 -9.30 -12.76 6.62
N GLY A 108 -10.45 -13.39 6.40
CA GLY A 108 -11.68 -13.04 7.12
C GLY A 108 -12.35 -11.75 6.61
N VAL A 109 -12.03 -11.36 5.37
CA VAL A 109 -12.58 -10.16 4.70
C VAL A 109 -13.33 -10.54 3.41
N GLU A 110 -13.68 -11.81 3.26
CA GLU A 110 -14.37 -12.36 2.10
C GLU A 110 -15.74 -11.68 1.95
N GLY A 111 -16.07 -11.22 0.75
CA GLY A 111 -17.34 -10.53 0.50
C GLY A 111 -17.46 -9.17 1.19
N ALA A 112 -16.33 -8.52 1.53
CA ALA A 112 -16.31 -7.18 2.11
C ALA A 112 -17.18 -6.19 1.32
N ARG A 113 -17.91 -5.33 2.04
CA ARG A 113 -18.75 -4.31 1.42
C ARG A 113 -17.86 -3.25 0.78
N TRP A 114 -18.34 -2.62 -0.28
CA TRP A 114 -17.54 -1.68 -1.08
C TRP A 114 -16.89 -0.55 -0.26
N TYR A 115 -17.53 -0.10 0.83
CA TYR A 115 -17.02 0.95 1.70
C TYR A 115 -16.02 0.47 2.76
N ASP A 116 -15.91 -0.84 2.98
CA ASP A 116 -14.88 -1.44 3.83
C ASP A 116 -13.57 -1.66 3.04
N VAL A 117 -13.66 -1.76 1.70
CA VAL A 117 -12.52 -2.02 0.80
C VAL A 117 -11.38 -1.00 0.93
N PRO A 118 -11.60 0.33 1.00
CA PRO A 118 -10.51 1.29 1.16
C PRO A 118 -9.69 1.06 2.44
N GLY A 119 -10.35 0.66 3.53
CA GLY A 119 -9.70 0.33 4.80
C GLY A 119 -8.87 -0.94 4.72
N ILE A 120 -9.40 -1.99 4.07
CA ILE A 120 -8.69 -3.24 3.82
C ILE A 120 -7.46 -2.97 2.96
N TRP A 121 -7.63 -2.24 1.85
CA TRP A 121 -6.54 -1.86 0.96
C TRP A 121 -5.44 -1.11 1.69
N TRP A 122 -5.81 -0.13 2.53
CA TRP A 122 -4.82 0.59 3.34
C TRP A 122 -4.05 -0.35 4.29
N GLY A 123 -4.74 -1.29 4.93
CA GLY A 123 -4.08 -2.30 5.77
C GLY A 123 -3.11 -3.19 4.99
N VAL A 124 -3.40 -3.50 3.73
CA VAL A 124 -2.46 -4.22 2.85
C VAL A 124 -1.24 -3.36 2.52
N VAL A 125 -1.43 -2.06 2.22
CA VAL A 125 -0.32 -1.13 1.99
C VAL A 125 0.62 -1.09 3.19
N GLU A 126 0.09 -0.96 4.40
CA GLU A 126 0.90 -0.93 5.62
C GLU A 126 1.69 -2.23 5.83
N ARG A 127 1.04 -3.39 5.65
CA ARG A 127 1.69 -4.70 5.80
C ARG A 127 2.79 -4.93 4.77
N LEU A 128 2.51 -4.67 3.49
CA LEU A 128 3.52 -4.82 2.42
C LEU A 128 4.73 -3.92 2.67
N SER A 129 4.50 -2.65 3.03
CA SER A 129 5.56 -1.72 3.37
C SER A 129 6.36 -2.17 4.59
N TRP A 130 5.69 -2.73 5.60
CA TRP A 130 6.33 -3.29 6.78
C TRP A 130 7.16 -4.54 6.47
N THR A 131 6.59 -5.50 5.75
CA THR A 131 7.29 -6.72 5.34
C THR A 131 8.54 -6.40 4.53
N MET A 132 8.45 -5.43 3.63
CA MET A 132 9.58 -5.05 2.79
C MET A 132 10.63 -4.21 3.55
N LEU A 133 10.23 -3.23 4.37
CA LEU A 133 11.17 -2.24 4.92
C LEU A 133 11.32 -2.27 6.44
N GLY A 134 10.31 -2.75 7.17
CA GLY A 134 10.26 -2.77 8.64
C GLY A 134 10.82 -4.05 9.25
N LYS A 135 10.52 -5.19 8.62
CA LYS A 135 10.89 -6.52 9.13
C LYS A 135 12.39 -6.78 8.95
N PRO A 136 13.13 -7.20 10.01
CA PRO A 136 14.51 -7.64 9.85
C PRO A 136 14.59 -8.84 8.90
N ALA A 137 15.34 -8.70 7.81
CA ALA A 137 15.62 -9.81 6.90
C ALA A 137 16.82 -10.62 7.40
N SER A 138 16.76 -11.95 7.38
CA SER A 138 17.91 -12.80 7.77
C SER A 138 19.02 -12.81 6.71
N VAL A 139 18.71 -12.40 5.48
CA VAL A 139 19.63 -12.37 4.33
C VAL A 139 19.36 -11.13 3.48
N GLY A 140 20.40 -10.61 2.82
CA GLY A 140 20.31 -9.45 1.93
C GLY A 140 20.48 -8.11 2.63
N CYS A 141 19.83 -7.06 2.10
CA CYS A 141 19.88 -5.72 2.69
C CYS A 141 19.25 -5.70 4.08
N GLN A 142 19.93 -5.15 5.06
CA GLN A 142 19.37 -4.98 6.40
C GLN A 142 19.27 -3.51 6.75
N PHE A 143 18.05 -3.01 6.83
CA PHE A 143 17.79 -1.71 7.43
C PHE A 143 17.99 -1.86 8.93
N ARG A 144 18.43 -0.77 9.57
CA ARG A 144 18.40 -0.71 11.03
C ARG A 144 16.96 -0.92 11.54
N ALA A 145 16.84 -1.39 12.78
CA ALA A 145 15.54 -1.51 13.45
C ALA A 145 14.75 -0.19 13.39
N VAL A 146 13.42 -0.32 13.29
CA VAL A 146 12.47 0.79 13.33
C VAL A 146 12.56 1.49 14.69
N ARG A 147 12.50 2.83 14.69
CA ARG A 147 12.60 3.67 15.87
C ARG A 147 11.50 4.72 15.88
#